data_AF-E4Y3E5-F1
#
_entry.id   AF-E4Y3E5-F1
#
_cell.length_a   1.000
_cell.length_b   1.000
_cell.length_c   1.000
_cell.angle_alpha   90.00
_cell.angle_beta   90.00
_cell.angle_gamma   90.00
#
_symmetry.space_group_name_H-M   'P 1'
#
loop_
_entity.id
_entity.type
_entity.pdbx_description
1 polymer ?
#
loop_
_entity_poly.entity_id
_entity_poly.type
_entity_poly.pdbx_seq_one_letter_code
_entity_poly.pdbx_strand_id
1 'polypeptide(L)'
;MKPMMDLIDPFAYKDRYTMPKVVISATGDEFFMPDDINLWWDEMPEPKYIRMMPNTDHSTLLNGFSNPHLAFTIRSTYLAAVKSQPLPEFTWDLTEDKETRKGRIDLYVTGEIKPSMIFGWMGDNLSRFRRDFRIAGVRNNEKGNYLLPDMPNEPEGYPGPCPDGAVCPDACATRTEEEEEEEIELVLTDADINDDGLFELYKAFYITGDFGSSKNRGHGSFDPSWIAPMLKPEDLLDYQVQANTFRKTMATQVADNHWVIELEENPETFRAFFFEIQFPGPDGIHGFEYTSEVQIIPTYRPFEECVGEGCQGSFV
;
A
#
# COMPACT_ATOMS: atom_id res chain seq x y z
N MET A 1 5.44 28.93 -14.33
CA MET A 1 4.74 27.70 -14.75
C MET A 1 4.50 26.90 -13.49
N LYS A 2 3.29 26.37 -13.26
CA LYS A 2 3.09 25.46 -12.11
C LYS A 2 3.84 24.16 -12.40
N PRO A 3 4.56 23.57 -11.42
CA PRO A 3 5.04 22.20 -11.51
C PRO A 3 3.93 21.24 -11.96
N MET A 4 4.28 20.16 -12.67
CA MET A 4 3.30 19.18 -13.14
C MET A 4 2.49 18.58 -11.98
N MET A 5 3.14 18.38 -10.83
CA MET A 5 2.53 17.88 -9.59
C MET A 5 1.33 18.72 -9.15
N ASP A 6 1.44 20.05 -9.15
CA ASP A 6 0.35 20.98 -8.80
C ASP A 6 -0.89 20.87 -9.71
N LEU A 7 -0.74 20.24 -10.88
CA LEU A 7 -1.80 20.10 -11.87
C LEU A 7 -2.45 18.73 -11.86
N ILE A 8 -1.68 17.65 -11.62
CA ILE A 8 -2.16 16.28 -11.78
C ILE A 8 -2.24 15.49 -10.47
N ASP A 9 -1.53 15.90 -9.42
CA ASP A 9 -1.52 15.16 -8.16
C ASP A 9 -2.83 15.41 -7.39
N PRO A 10 -3.59 14.36 -7.03
CA PRO A 10 -4.78 14.51 -6.19
C PRO A 10 -4.50 15.27 -4.89
N PHE A 11 -3.33 15.11 -4.28
CA PHE A 11 -2.97 15.80 -3.05
C PHE A 11 -2.98 17.33 -3.21
N ALA A 12 -2.60 17.85 -4.39
CA ALA A 12 -2.65 19.29 -4.68
C ALA A 12 -4.08 19.87 -4.63
N TYR A 13 -5.11 19.03 -4.69
CA TYR A 13 -6.52 19.39 -4.63
C TYR A 13 -7.19 19.04 -3.29
N LYS A 14 -6.42 18.71 -2.24
CA LYS A 14 -6.94 18.27 -0.94
C LYS A 14 -7.99 19.18 -0.31
N ASP A 15 -7.90 20.49 -0.54
CA ASP A 15 -8.88 21.49 -0.06
C ASP A 15 -10.29 21.29 -0.64
N ARG A 16 -10.44 20.48 -1.70
CA ARG A 16 -11.74 20.14 -2.32
C ARG A 16 -12.38 18.90 -1.68
N TYR A 17 -11.68 18.18 -0.82
CA TYR A 17 -12.18 16.93 -0.24
C TYR A 17 -13.15 17.20 0.91
N THR A 18 -14.42 16.91 0.69
CA THR A 18 -15.52 17.13 1.66
C THR A 18 -16.10 15.85 2.24
N MET A 19 -15.61 14.69 1.81
CA MET A 19 -16.11 13.36 2.17
C MET A 19 -15.13 12.63 3.09
N PRO A 20 -15.56 11.56 3.80
CA PRO A 20 -14.66 10.62 4.43
C PRO A 20 -13.76 9.90 3.41
N LYS A 21 -12.50 9.65 3.77
CA LYS A 21 -11.53 8.95 2.93
C LYS A 21 -10.99 7.72 3.64
N VAL A 22 -10.85 6.63 2.91
CA VAL A 22 -10.05 5.47 3.34
C VAL A 22 -8.99 5.22 2.29
N VAL A 23 -7.72 5.29 2.69
CA VAL A 23 -6.57 5.04 1.82
C VAL A 23 -6.11 3.62 2.06
N ILE A 24 -6.21 2.80 1.03
CA ILE A 24 -5.82 1.40 1.07
C ILE A 24 -4.45 1.27 0.43
N SER A 25 -3.53 0.60 1.12
CA SER A 25 -2.20 0.27 0.62
C SER A 25 -1.81 -1.12 1.12
N ALA A 26 -0.69 -1.65 0.65
CA ALA A 26 -0.24 -2.99 0.97
C ALA A 26 1.22 -3.00 1.42
N THR A 27 1.55 -3.82 2.42
CA THR A 27 2.92 -3.88 2.95
C THR A 27 3.92 -4.47 1.97
N GLY A 28 3.45 -5.26 1.01
CA GLY A 28 4.26 -5.96 0.02
C GLY A 28 4.17 -5.38 -1.39
N ASP A 29 3.62 -4.17 -1.54
CA ASP A 29 3.44 -3.46 -2.81
C ASP A 29 4.80 -3.27 -3.54
N GLU A 30 4.81 -3.55 -4.84
CA GLU A 30 5.99 -3.50 -5.69
C GLU A 30 6.42 -2.09 -6.12
N PHE A 31 5.52 -1.11 -6.00
CA PHE A 31 5.69 0.25 -6.54
C PHE A 31 5.72 1.32 -5.45
N PHE A 32 4.94 1.14 -4.38
CA PHE A 32 4.78 2.13 -3.31
C PHE A 32 5.33 1.59 -1.99
N MET A 33 6.16 2.38 -1.30
CA MET A 33 6.70 1.95 -0.01
C MET A 33 5.60 2.01 1.05
N PRO A 34 5.60 1.07 2.03
CA PRO A 34 4.58 1.06 3.08
C PRO A 34 4.57 2.31 3.97
N ASP A 35 5.69 3.03 4.04
CA ASP A 35 5.82 4.26 4.82
C ASP A 35 5.70 5.56 3.99
N ASP A 36 5.35 5.49 2.70
CA ASP A 36 5.17 6.69 1.84
C ASP A 36 3.99 7.57 2.25
N ILE A 37 3.04 7.01 3.00
CA ILE A 37 1.87 7.75 3.50
C ILE A 37 2.30 8.94 4.37
N ASN A 38 3.43 8.81 5.09
CA ASN A 38 3.92 9.84 6.00
C ASN A 38 4.27 11.18 5.33
N LEU A 39 4.45 11.17 3.99
CA LEU A 39 4.80 12.36 3.22
C LEU A 39 3.63 13.34 3.07
N TRP A 40 2.39 12.85 3.16
CA TRP A 40 1.21 13.67 2.84
C TRP A 40 0.06 13.49 3.83
N TRP A 41 0.14 12.51 4.73
CA TRP A 41 -0.95 12.15 5.62
C TRP A 41 -1.41 13.31 6.49
N ASP A 42 -0.49 14.00 7.15
CA ASP A 42 -0.80 15.07 8.12
C ASP A 42 -1.62 16.21 7.52
N GLU A 43 -1.39 16.53 6.26
CA GLU A 43 -2.07 17.61 5.55
C GLU A 43 -3.44 17.22 4.97
N MET A 44 -3.79 15.93 4.96
CA MET A 44 -5.09 15.51 4.46
C MET A 44 -6.22 15.93 5.41
N PRO A 45 -7.35 16.46 4.89
CA PRO A 45 -8.46 16.86 5.74
C PRO A 45 -9.19 15.65 6.34
N GLU A 46 -9.75 15.81 7.54
CA GLU A 46 -10.58 14.82 8.21
C GLU A 46 -12.00 14.71 7.60
N PRO A 47 -12.74 13.59 7.81
CA PRO A 47 -12.26 12.34 8.40
C PRO A 47 -11.45 11.52 7.39
N LYS A 48 -10.30 10.99 7.82
CA LYS A 48 -9.40 10.15 7.00
C LYS A 48 -8.95 8.89 7.74
N TYR A 49 -8.84 7.78 7.01
CA TYR A 49 -8.43 6.49 7.54
C TYR A 49 -7.40 5.80 6.65
N ILE A 50 -6.49 5.05 7.25
CA ILE A 50 -5.56 4.17 6.54
C ILE A 50 -6.05 2.74 6.67
N ARG A 51 -5.91 1.98 5.59
CA ARG A 51 -5.99 0.53 5.60
C ARG A 51 -4.73 -0.05 4.97
N MET A 52 -3.70 -0.25 5.80
CA MET A 52 -2.49 -0.96 5.41
C MET A 52 -2.74 -2.47 5.45
N MET A 53 -2.65 -3.15 4.30
CA MET A 53 -2.90 -4.59 4.19
C MET A 53 -1.60 -5.38 4.33
N PRO A 54 -1.47 -6.23 5.37
CA PRO A 54 -0.29 -7.05 5.57
C PRO A 54 -0.18 -8.15 4.51
N ASN A 55 1.05 -8.51 4.14
CA ASN A 55 1.35 -9.66 3.25
C ASN A 55 0.59 -9.66 1.93
N THR A 56 0.38 -8.47 1.38
CA THR A 56 -0.43 -8.29 0.18
C THR A 56 0.40 -7.54 -0.85
N ASP A 57 0.22 -7.88 -2.12
CA ASP A 57 0.87 -7.26 -3.28
C ASP A 57 0.12 -6.01 -3.76
N HIS A 58 0.67 -5.32 -4.77
CA HIS A 58 0.06 -4.12 -5.34
C HIS A 58 -1.39 -4.32 -5.82
N SER A 59 -1.68 -5.45 -6.47
CA SER A 59 -3.03 -5.74 -7.00
C SER A 59 -4.00 -6.20 -5.92
N THR A 60 -3.51 -6.33 -4.69
CA THR A 60 -4.25 -6.76 -3.51
C THR A 60 -4.77 -8.19 -3.56
N LEU A 61 -4.38 -8.98 -4.57
CA LEU A 61 -4.88 -10.33 -4.82
C LEU A 61 -4.50 -11.31 -3.71
N LEU A 62 -3.39 -11.07 -3.01
CA LEU A 62 -2.92 -11.93 -1.93
C LEU A 62 -3.58 -11.64 -0.57
N ASN A 63 -4.52 -10.70 -0.49
CA ASN A 63 -5.23 -10.37 0.76
C ASN A 63 -5.87 -11.61 1.43
N GLY A 64 -6.28 -12.60 0.61
CA GLY A 64 -6.85 -13.87 1.04
C GLY A 64 -5.98 -14.66 2.02
N PHE A 65 -4.66 -14.48 1.97
CA PHE A 65 -3.71 -15.21 2.79
C PHE A 65 -3.50 -14.61 4.19
N SER A 66 -3.87 -13.35 4.41
CA SER A 66 -3.50 -12.63 5.63
C SER A 66 -4.67 -11.87 6.25
N ASN A 67 -5.39 -11.07 5.46
CA ASN A 67 -6.54 -10.33 5.90
C ASN A 67 -7.54 -10.13 4.73
N PRO A 68 -8.52 -11.03 4.60
CA PRO A 68 -9.46 -11.00 3.48
C PRO A 68 -10.61 -9.99 3.63
N HIS A 69 -10.51 -9.02 4.56
CA HIS A 69 -11.61 -8.10 4.87
C HIS A 69 -11.58 -6.75 4.12
N LEU A 70 -10.82 -6.65 3.03
CA LEU A 70 -10.72 -5.44 2.22
C LEU A 70 -12.10 -4.91 1.79
N ALA A 71 -12.90 -5.77 1.15
CA ALA A 71 -14.23 -5.41 0.66
C ALA A 71 -15.16 -4.92 1.76
N PHE A 72 -15.07 -5.55 2.94
CA PHE A 72 -15.87 -5.17 4.10
C PHE A 72 -15.44 -3.82 4.67
N THR A 73 -14.14 -3.50 4.68
CA THR A 73 -13.63 -2.18 5.12
C THR A 73 -14.17 -1.06 4.22
N ILE A 74 -14.11 -1.27 2.90
CA ILE A 74 -14.66 -0.34 1.90
C ILE A 74 -16.15 -0.15 2.14
N ARG A 75 -16.89 -1.26 2.27
CA ARG A 75 -18.33 -1.26 2.47
C ARG A 75 -18.75 -0.55 3.76
N SER A 76 -18.12 -0.85 4.89
CA SER A 76 -18.44 -0.22 6.18
C SER A 76 -18.22 1.28 6.13
N THR A 77 -17.09 1.72 5.56
CA THR A 77 -16.78 3.16 5.40
C THR A 77 -17.78 3.85 4.47
N TYR A 78 -18.10 3.21 3.34
CA TYR A 78 -19.06 3.73 2.36
C TYR A 78 -20.47 3.86 2.95
N LEU A 79 -20.97 2.82 3.60
CA LEU A 79 -22.29 2.84 4.23
C LEU A 79 -22.38 3.91 5.32
N ALA A 80 -21.34 4.02 6.15
CA ALA A 80 -21.30 5.05 7.18
C ALA A 80 -21.33 6.46 6.58
N ALA A 81 -20.56 6.71 5.51
CA ALA A 81 -20.55 7.99 4.81
C ALA A 81 -21.94 8.32 4.20
N VAL A 82 -22.53 7.41 3.42
CA VAL A 82 -23.81 7.65 2.72
C VAL A 82 -24.98 7.77 3.69
N LYS A 83 -24.98 6.99 4.78
CA LYS A 83 -26.04 7.03 5.80
C LYS A 83 -25.79 8.05 6.91
N SER A 84 -24.71 8.83 6.83
CA SER A 84 -24.30 9.79 7.87
C SER A 84 -24.23 9.15 9.26
N GLN A 85 -23.74 7.90 9.34
CA GLN A 85 -23.52 7.23 10.61
C GLN A 85 -22.18 7.65 11.22
N PRO A 86 -22.03 7.58 12.56
CA PRO A 86 -20.78 7.91 13.20
C PRO A 86 -19.63 7.04 12.70
N LEU A 87 -18.49 7.66 12.44
CA LEU A 87 -17.25 6.98 12.08
C LEU A 87 -16.33 6.88 13.31
N PRO A 88 -15.47 5.85 13.43
CA PRO A 88 -14.49 5.75 14.50
C PRO A 88 -13.52 6.95 14.52
N GLU A 89 -13.12 7.39 15.71
CA GLU A 89 -12.12 8.44 15.89
C GLU A 89 -10.98 7.92 16.76
N PHE A 90 -9.77 8.01 16.22
CA PHE A 90 -8.54 7.61 16.89
C PHE A 90 -7.35 8.36 16.27
N THR A 91 -6.27 8.49 17.03
CA THR A 91 -5.02 9.12 16.60
C THR A 91 -3.83 8.26 17.03
N TRP A 92 -2.67 8.49 16.43
CA TRP A 92 -1.44 7.80 16.84
C TRP A 92 -0.25 8.75 16.76
N ASP A 93 0.77 8.46 17.55
CA ASP A 93 2.06 9.15 17.54
C ASP A 93 3.17 8.13 17.27
N LEU A 94 4.08 8.45 16.34
CA LEU A 94 5.26 7.64 16.03
C LEU A 94 6.49 8.29 16.68
N THR A 95 7.21 7.54 17.50
CA THR A 95 8.44 8.00 18.14
C THR A 95 9.57 6.98 17.99
N GLU A 96 10.81 7.47 17.85
CA GLU A 96 12.01 6.63 17.81
C GLU A 96 13.03 7.17 18.82
N ASP A 97 13.46 6.32 19.75
CA ASP A 97 14.59 6.58 20.62
C ASP A 97 15.86 6.02 19.97
N LYS A 98 16.73 6.93 19.52
CA LYS A 98 18.00 6.58 18.86
C LYS A 98 19.07 6.08 19.82
N GLU A 99 19.00 6.44 21.10
CA GLU A 99 19.96 5.99 22.11
C GLU A 99 19.66 4.53 22.49
N THR A 100 18.39 4.21 22.73
CA THR A 100 17.98 2.84 23.07
C THR A 100 17.67 1.98 21.84
N ARG A 101 17.67 2.58 20.64
CA ARG A 101 17.37 1.94 19.34
C ARG A 101 16.00 1.27 19.34
N LYS A 102 14.98 2.02 19.74
CA LYS A 102 13.59 1.55 19.85
C LYS A 102 12.66 2.44 19.07
N GLY A 103 11.74 1.82 18.33
CA GLY A 103 10.59 2.49 17.75
C GLY A 103 9.35 2.24 18.59
N ARG A 104 8.46 3.21 18.64
CA ARG A 104 7.23 3.17 19.42
C ARG A 104 6.09 3.87 18.71
N ILE A 105 4.93 3.21 18.66
CA ILE A 105 3.66 3.80 18.26
C ILE A 105 2.76 3.85 19.49
N ASP A 106 2.27 5.04 19.83
CA ASP A 106 1.22 5.26 20.83
C ASP A 106 -0.10 5.51 20.10
N LEU A 107 -1.10 4.67 20.34
CA LEU A 107 -2.43 4.73 19.73
C LEU A 107 -3.47 5.19 20.76
N TYR A 108 -4.26 6.20 20.41
CA TYR A 108 -5.30 6.78 21.24
C TYR A 108 -6.67 6.65 20.58
N VAL A 109 -7.65 6.07 21.27
CA VAL A 109 -9.05 6.06 20.81
C VAL A 109 -9.77 7.27 21.41
N THR A 110 -10.09 8.26 20.57
CA THR A 110 -10.67 9.53 21.01
C THR A 110 -12.20 9.56 20.92
N GLY A 111 -12.79 8.71 20.07
CA GLY A 111 -14.22 8.65 19.83
C GLY A 111 -15.03 7.83 20.85
N GLU A 112 -16.35 7.90 20.70
CA GLU A 112 -17.31 7.12 21.51
C GLU A 112 -17.39 5.65 21.07
N ILE A 113 -17.19 5.37 19.78
CA ILE A 113 -17.19 4.00 19.25
C ILE A 113 -15.96 3.26 19.77
N LYS A 114 -16.18 2.23 20.60
CA LYS A 114 -15.10 1.43 21.16
C LYS A 114 -14.65 0.34 20.19
N PRO A 115 -13.33 0.08 20.08
CA PRO A 115 -12.81 -0.97 19.21
C PRO A 115 -13.19 -2.34 19.75
N SER A 116 -13.50 -3.27 18.84
CA SER A 116 -13.72 -4.68 19.13
C SER A 116 -12.39 -5.45 19.23
N MET A 117 -11.35 -5.00 18.53
CA MET A 117 -10.03 -5.63 18.53
C MET A 117 -8.94 -4.61 18.24
N ILE A 118 -7.81 -4.72 18.94
CA ILE A 118 -6.58 -3.96 18.64
C ILE A 118 -5.40 -4.90 18.72
N PHE A 119 -4.56 -4.92 17.69
CA PHE A 119 -3.30 -5.65 17.69
C PHE A 119 -2.30 -4.97 16.74
N GLY A 120 -1.07 -5.46 16.71
CA GLY A 120 -0.04 -4.96 15.81
C GLY A 120 0.31 -5.93 14.70
N TRP A 121 0.88 -5.40 13.62
CA TRP A 121 1.64 -6.16 12.64
C TRP A 121 3.10 -5.77 12.71
N MET A 122 4.01 -6.72 12.54
CA MET A 122 5.44 -6.44 12.38
C MET A 122 6.07 -7.31 11.30
N GLY A 123 6.95 -6.72 10.50
CA GLY A 123 7.73 -7.38 9.46
C GLY A 123 9.18 -6.92 9.54
N ASP A 124 10.11 -7.86 9.45
CA ASP A 124 11.52 -7.56 9.26
C ASP A 124 11.79 -7.74 7.77
N ASN A 125 12.28 -6.70 7.10
CA ASN A 125 12.77 -6.91 5.75
C ASN A 125 14.04 -7.74 5.75
N LEU A 126 14.63 -7.93 4.59
CA LEU A 126 15.77 -8.81 4.47
C LEU A 126 17.11 -8.10 4.26
N SER A 127 17.13 -6.77 4.34
CA SER A 127 18.34 -5.96 4.08
C SER A 127 18.40 -4.73 4.96
N ARG A 128 19.59 -4.35 5.44
CA ARG A 128 19.83 -3.09 6.14
C ARG A 128 20.25 -1.92 5.23
N PHE A 129 20.43 -2.20 3.94
CA PHE A 129 20.85 -1.20 2.96
C PHE A 129 19.66 -0.55 2.25
N ARG A 130 18.52 -1.25 2.15
CA ARG A 130 17.33 -0.78 1.45
C ARG A 130 16.08 -1.14 2.24
N ARG A 131 15.08 -0.25 2.24
CA ARG A 131 13.76 -0.46 2.86
C ARG A 131 12.82 -1.19 1.92
N ASP A 132 13.19 -2.40 1.57
CA ASP A 132 12.44 -3.21 0.61
C ASP A 132 11.50 -4.19 1.32
N PHE A 133 10.20 -3.91 1.31
CA PHE A 133 9.17 -4.73 1.97
C PHE A 133 8.34 -5.57 1.00
N ARG A 134 8.69 -5.60 -0.28
CA ARG A 134 7.98 -6.36 -1.32
C ARG A 134 7.80 -7.82 -0.92
N ILE A 135 6.63 -8.37 -1.26
CA ILE A 135 6.21 -9.68 -0.74
C ILE A 135 7.19 -10.81 -1.09
N ALA A 136 7.86 -10.72 -2.23
CA ALA A 136 8.92 -11.63 -2.63
C ALA A 136 10.09 -10.85 -3.23
N GLY A 137 11.30 -11.23 -2.82
CA GLY A 137 12.54 -10.77 -3.41
C GLY A 137 13.41 -11.96 -3.82
N VAL A 138 14.38 -11.72 -4.68
CA VAL A 138 15.41 -12.72 -4.99
C VAL A 138 16.67 -12.38 -4.22
N ARG A 139 17.21 -13.35 -3.49
CA ARG A 139 18.47 -13.22 -2.76
C ARG A 139 19.60 -13.88 -3.54
N ASN A 140 20.71 -13.19 -3.69
CA ASN A 140 21.96 -13.79 -4.13
C ASN A 140 22.62 -14.49 -2.93
N ASN A 141 22.75 -15.81 -2.99
CA ASN A 141 23.29 -16.64 -1.90
C ASN A 141 24.80 -16.47 -1.69
N GLU A 142 25.55 -16.11 -2.73
CA GLU A 142 27.01 -15.90 -2.63
C GLU A 142 27.37 -14.55 -2.02
N LYS A 143 26.64 -13.50 -2.39
CA LYS A 143 26.92 -12.11 -1.97
C LYS A 143 26.04 -11.64 -0.81
N GLY A 144 25.02 -12.41 -0.45
CA GLY A 144 24.08 -12.09 0.64
C GLY A 144 23.10 -10.95 0.34
N ASN A 145 23.18 -10.33 -0.84
CA ASN A 145 22.36 -9.18 -1.22
C ASN A 145 21.03 -9.61 -1.86
N TYR A 146 19.97 -8.86 -1.59
CA TYR A 146 18.68 -9.00 -2.27
C TYR A 146 18.72 -8.24 -3.59
N LEU A 147 18.55 -8.97 -4.68
CA LEU A 147 18.55 -8.48 -6.04
C LEU A 147 17.20 -8.82 -6.66
N LEU A 148 16.31 -7.84 -6.84
CA LEU A 148 15.36 -7.79 -7.96
C LEU A 148 14.49 -6.54 -7.91
N PRO A 149 14.12 -5.96 -9.07
CA PRO A 149 15.07 -5.53 -10.05
C PRO A 149 15.64 -4.20 -9.57
N ASP A 150 16.88 -4.20 -9.08
CA ASP A 150 17.72 -3.09 -9.52
C ASP A 150 17.70 -3.19 -11.04
N MET A 151 17.21 -2.15 -11.72
CA MET A 151 17.48 -1.97 -13.15
C MET A 151 18.95 -2.35 -13.32
N PRO A 152 19.30 -3.37 -14.13
CA PRO A 152 20.70 -3.70 -14.33
C PRO A 152 21.37 -2.39 -14.74
N ASN A 153 22.49 -2.03 -14.10
CA ASN A 153 23.30 -0.90 -14.56
C ASN A 153 23.39 -1.02 -16.08
N GLU A 154 22.86 -0.03 -16.81
CA GLU A 154 22.84 -0.10 -18.26
C GLU A 154 24.28 -0.36 -18.73
N PRO A 155 24.53 -1.42 -19.52
CA PRO A 155 25.86 -1.69 -20.02
C PRO A 155 26.35 -0.48 -20.81
N GLU A 156 27.65 -0.19 -20.72
CA GLU A 156 28.28 0.83 -21.56
C GLU A 156 28.05 0.46 -23.04
N GLY A 157 27.25 1.26 -23.76
CA GLY A 157 26.86 1.02 -25.15
C GLY A 157 25.42 0.53 -25.41
N TYR A 158 24.53 0.52 -24.40
CA TYR A 158 23.11 0.25 -24.64
C TYR A 158 22.47 1.39 -25.46
N PRO A 159 21.83 1.12 -26.61
CA PRO A 159 21.17 2.18 -27.37
C PRO A 159 19.96 2.68 -26.61
N GLY A 160 19.80 4.00 -26.52
CA GLY A 160 18.58 4.62 -26.02
C GLY A 160 17.34 4.12 -26.78
N PRO A 161 16.12 4.36 -26.26
CA PRO A 161 14.89 3.74 -26.74
C PRO A 161 14.52 4.03 -28.20
N CYS A 162 15.29 4.84 -28.94
CA CYS A 162 15.24 4.87 -30.40
C CYS A 162 16.66 5.09 -30.98
N PRO A 163 17.22 4.18 -31.81
CA PRO A 163 18.55 4.35 -32.41
C PRO A 163 18.55 5.37 -33.55
N ASP A 164 19.68 6.05 -33.75
CA ASP A 164 19.86 7.05 -34.80
C ASP A 164 19.59 6.47 -36.20
N GLY A 165 18.62 7.06 -36.90
CA GLY A 165 18.25 6.71 -38.28
C GLY A 165 17.04 5.77 -38.41
N ALA A 166 16.43 5.32 -37.31
CA ALA A 166 15.15 4.61 -37.34
C ALA A 166 13.97 5.61 -37.33
N VAL A 167 12.97 5.39 -38.20
CA VAL A 167 11.66 6.02 -38.02
C VAL A 167 10.99 5.30 -36.87
N CYS A 168 10.95 5.91 -35.68
CA CYS A 168 10.16 5.39 -34.57
C CYS A 168 8.69 5.30 -35.04
N PRO A 169 7.97 4.17 -34.83
CA PRO A 169 6.55 4.16 -35.15
C PRO A 169 5.85 5.21 -34.29
N ASP A 170 4.90 5.95 -34.85
CA ASP A 170 4.03 6.92 -34.17
C ASP A 170 3.12 6.28 -33.09
N ALA A 171 3.52 5.13 -32.53
CA ALA A 171 2.87 4.46 -31.42
C ALA A 171 3.24 5.08 -30.06
N CYS A 172 3.53 6.38 -30.01
CA CYS A 172 2.80 7.22 -29.06
C CYS A 172 1.44 7.52 -29.70
N ALA A 173 0.63 6.48 -29.89
CA ALA A 173 -0.79 6.69 -30.08
C ALA A 173 -1.24 7.33 -28.77
N THR A 174 -1.36 8.65 -28.77
CA THR A 174 -2.36 9.32 -27.97
C THR A 174 -3.61 8.49 -28.15
N ARG A 175 -4.00 7.74 -27.12
CA ARG A 175 -5.34 7.17 -27.08
C ARG A 175 -6.27 8.37 -26.93
N THR A 176 -6.58 9.02 -28.05
CA THR A 176 -7.81 9.81 -28.19
C THR A 176 -8.93 8.81 -28.41
N GLU A 177 -9.14 7.93 -27.43
CA GLU A 177 -10.50 7.51 -27.18
C GLU A 177 -11.03 8.68 -26.35
N GLU A 178 -11.88 9.50 -26.97
CA GLU A 178 -12.95 10.10 -26.19
C GLU A 178 -13.64 8.91 -25.52
N GLU A 179 -13.22 8.59 -24.29
CA GLU A 179 -14.08 7.82 -23.40
C GLU A 179 -15.31 8.70 -23.27
N GLU A 180 -16.41 8.29 -23.91
CA GLU A 180 -17.71 8.80 -23.51
C GLU A 180 -17.74 8.61 -21.99
N GLU A 181 -17.76 9.71 -21.26
CA GLU A 181 -18.09 9.69 -19.84
C GLU A 181 -19.48 9.07 -19.76
N GLU A 182 -19.55 7.75 -19.61
CA GLU A 182 -20.79 7.11 -19.21
C GLU A 182 -21.16 7.75 -17.88
N GLU A 183 -22.29 8.44 -17.87
CA GLU A 183 -22.92 8.88 -16.63
C GLU A 183 -23.12 7.62 -15.78
N ILE A 184 -22.21 7.41 -14.81
CA ILE A 184 -22.37 6.36 -13.82
C ILE A 184 -23.54 6.80 -12.95
N GLU A 185 -24.75 6.43 -13.35
CA GLU A 185 -25.92 6.58 -12.51
C GLU A 185 -25.73 5.61 -11.33
N LEU A 186 -25.31 6.16 -10.21
CA LEU A 186 -25.09 5.41 -8.98
C LEU A 186 -26.46 5.09 -8.39
N VAL A 187 -27.09 4.05 -8.93
CA VAL A 187 -28.37 3.53 -8.43
C VAL A 187 -28.10 2.87 -7.08
N LEU A 188 -28.23 3.67 -6.03
CA LEU A 188 -28.41 3.19 -4.66
C LEU A 188 -29.78 2.48 -4.62
N THR A 189 -29.82 1.22 -5.03
CA THR A 189 -30.97 0.40 -4.72
C THR A 189 -31.05 0.27 -3.21
N ASP A 190 -32.26 0.35 -2.64
CA ASP A 190 -32.49 -0.23 -1.33
C ASP A 190 -31.98 -1.67 -1.43
N ALA A 191 -30.85 -1.96 -0.79
CA ALA A 191 -30.26 -3.27 -0.85
C ALA A 191 -31.25 -4.23 -0.18
N ASP A 192 -32.10 -4.87 -0.99
CA ASP A 192 -32.93 -5.99 -0.58
C ASP A 192 -31.98 -7.19 -0.50
N ILE A 193 -31.23 -7.23 0.60
CA ILE A 193 -30.19 -8.22 0.90
C ILE A 193 -30.89 -9.53 1.25
N ASN A 194 -31.38 -10.22 0.21
CA ASN A 194 -31.44 -11.66 0.25
C ASN A 194 -29.98 -12.16 0.16
N ASP A 195 -29.66 -13.26 0.88
CA ASP A 195 -28.31 -13.84 1.09
C ASP A 195 -27.40 -13.87 -0.16
N ASP A 196 -27.98 -13.91 -1.35
CA ASP A 196 -27.30 -14.00 -2.64
C ASP A 196 -26.39 -12.79 -2.95
N GLY A 197 -26.74 -11.57 -2.52
CA GLY A 197 -25.94 -10.37 -2.80
C GLY A 197 -24.61 -10.30 -2.03
N LEU A 198 -24.61 -10.85 -0.80
CA LEU A 198 -23.39 -11.01 0.00
C LEU A 198 -22.48 -12.09 -0.58
N PHE A 199 -23.08 -13.16 -1.12
CA PHE A 199 -22.34 -14.25 -1.75
C PHE A 199 -21.58 -13.80 -3.00
N GLU A 200 -22.12 -12.87 -3.79
CA GLU A 200 -21.43 -12.35 -4.97
C GLU A 200 -20.29 -11.36 -4.63
N LEU A 201 -20.47 -10.49 -3.64
CA LEU A 201 -19.36 -9.68 -3.07
C LEU A 201 -18.27 -10.59 -2.47
N TYR A 202 -18.67 -11.63 -1.75
CA TYR A 202 -17.75 -12.62 -1.21
C TYR A 202 -17.03 -13.39 -2.33
N LYS A 203 -17.70 -13.80 -3.42
CA LYS A 203 -17.00 -14.42 -4.56
C LYS A 203 -16.02 -13.48 -5.25
N ALA A 204 -16.40 -12.23 -5.47
CA ALA A 204 -15.55 -11.24 -6.14
C ALA A 204 -14.25 -10.94 -5.37
N PHE A 205 -14.25 -11.08 -4.04
CA PHE A 205 -13.12 -10.70 -3.19
C PHE A 205 -12.45 -11.86 -2.42
N TYR A 206 -13.13 -12.97 -2.14
CA TYR A 206 -12.57 -14.07 -1.31
C TYR A 206 -12.08 -15.27 -2.10
N ILE A 207 -12.66 -15.62 -3.26
CA ILE A 207 -12.23 -16.81 -4.01
C ILE A 207 -12.44 -16.55 -5.50
N THR A 208 -11.40 -16.04 -6.14
CA THR A 208 -10.71 -16.62 -7.30
C THR A 208 -9.74 -15.53 -7.74
N GLY A 209 -8.49 -15.87 -8.05
CA GLY A 209 -7.63 -14.98 -8.83
C GLY A 209 -8.16 -14.84 -10.26
N ASP A 210 -9.43 -14.48 -10.40
CA ASP A 210 -10.15 -14.31 -11.64
C ASP A 210 -10.95 -13.01 -11.57
N PHE A 211 -10.23 -11.90 -11.73
CA PHE A 211 -10.80 -10.64 -12.20
C PHE A 211 -11.33 -10.89 -13.61
N GLY A 212 -12.53 -11.45 -13.72
CA GLY A 212 -13.26 -11.66 -14.97
C GLY A 212 -12.42 -12.22 -16.12
N SER A 213 -12.23 -13.54 -16.15
CA SER A 213 -11.88 -14.26 -17.37
C SER A 213 -12.97 -14.06 -18.44
N SER A 214 -12.92 -12.94 -19.16
CA SER A 214 -13.43 -12.81 -20.54
C SER A 214 -13.27 -11.41 -21.13
N LYS A 215 -12.17 -10.71 -20.84
CA LYS A 215 -11.60 -9.70 -21.74
C LYS A 215 -10.18 -9.42 -21.27
N ASN A 216 -9.20 -9.62 -22.15
CA ASN A 216 -7.79 -9.28 -21.97
C ASN A 216 -7.62 -7.92 -21.24
N ARG A 217 -7.58 -7.93 -19.90
CA ARG A 217 -7.02 -6.86 -19.08
C ARG A 217 -5.65 -7.26 -18.57
N GLY A 218 -4.90 -8.02 -19.38
CA GLY A 218 -3.45 -7.91 -19.29
C GLY A 218 -3.10 -6.45 -19.57
N HIS A 219 -2.17 -5.89 -18.82
CA HIS A 219 -1.51 -4.65 -19.23
C HIS A 219 -0.94 -4.88 -20.65
N GLY A 220 -1.71 -4.54 -21.69
CA GLY A 220 -1.32 -4.65 -23.09
C GLY A 220 -0.29 -3.60 -23.51
N SER A 221 0.34 -2.96 -22.53
CA SER A 221 1.37 -1.93 -22.68
C SER A 221 2.76 -2.51 -22.85
N PHE A 222 2.95 -3.81 -22.59
CA PHE A 222 4.22 -4.48 -22.86
C PHE A 222 4.20 -5.03 -24.29
N ASP A 223 5.24 -4.68 -25.04
CA ASP A 223 5.50 -5.23 -26.37
C ASP A 223 5.36 -6.76 -26.33
N PRO A 224 4.54 -7.39 -27.18
CA PRO A 224 4.36 -8.85 -27.18
C PRO A 224 5.64 -9.62 -27.55
N SER A 225 6.69 -8.94 -28.04
CA SER A 225 8.03 -9.48 -28.22
C SER A 225 8.88 -9.46 -26.94
N TRP A 226 8.44 -8.72 -25.91
CA TRP A 226 9.07 -8.70 -24.59
C TRP A 226 8.74 -10.00 -23.85
N ILE A 227 9.67 -10.93 -23.92
CA ILE A 227 9.67 -12.12 -23.07
C ILE A 227 10.29 -11.69 -21.74
N ALA A 228 9.47 -11.61 -20.69
CA ALA A 228 9.96 -11.37 -19.34
C ALA A 228 11.08 -12.40 -19.05
N PRO A 229 12.30 -11.95 -18.71
CA PRO A 229 13.39 -12.88 -18.41
C PRO A 229 12.99 -13.70 -17.19
N MET A 230 12.62 -14.96 -17.41
CA MET A 230 12.39 -15.91 -16.34
C MET A 230 13.74 -16.37 -15.79
N LEU A 231 13.85 -16.50 -14.47
CA LEU A 231 15.00 -17.14 -13.83
C LEU A 231 15.20 -18.51 -14.45
N LYS A 232 16.42 -18.78 -14.95
CA LYS A 232 16.73 -20.11 -15.48
C LYS A 232 16.94 -21.08 -14.32
N PRO A 233 16.72 -22.39 -14.51
CA PRO A 233 16.96 -23.38 -13.46
C PRO A 233 18.38 -23.32 -12.89
N GLU A 234 19.39 -23.01 -13.70
CA GLU A 234 20.77 -22.80 -13.28
C GLU A 234 20.95 -21.57 -12.39
N ASP A 235 20.16 -20.51 -12.58
CA ASP A 235 20.20 -19.30 -11.75
C ASP A 235 19.68 -19.60 -10.33
N LEU A 236 18.77 -20.58 -10.16
CA LEU A 236 18.25 -20.97 -8.83
C LEU A 236 19.31 -21.61 -7.91
N LEU A 237 20.50 -21.96 -8.42
CA LEU A 237 21.63 -22.38 -7.59
C LEU A 237 22.22 -21.20 -6.82
N ASP A 238 22.26 -20.02 -7.45
CA ASP A 238 22.84 -18.79 -6.90
C ASP A 238 21.77 -17.86 -6.31
N TYR A 239 20.52 -18.01 -6.75
CA TYR A 239 19.40 -17.14 -6.43
C TYR A 239 18.24 -17.87 -5.75
N GLN A 240 17.82 -17.37 -4.59
CA GLN A 240 16.68 -17.91 -3.87
C GLN A 240 15.55 -16.88 -3.81
N VAL A 241 14.34 -17.25 -4.23
CA VAL A 241 13.13 -16.45 -3.94
C VAL A 241 12.84 -16.55 -2.45
N GLN A 242 12.72 -15.40 -1.80
CA GLN A 242 12.44 -15.29 -0.38
C GLN A 242 11.22 -14.41 -0.16
N ALA A 243 10.31 -14.89 0.67
CA ALA A 243 9.13 -14.13 1.04
C ALA A 243 9.47 -13.15 2.17
N ASN A 244 8.93 -11.95 2.07
CA ASN A 244 8.93 -10.96 3.14
C ASN A 244 7.51 -10.88 3.71
N THR A 245 7.33 -11.35 4.95
CA THR A 245 6.01 -11.43 5.57
C THR A 245 5.96 -10.78 6.95
N PHE A 246 4.85 -10.10 7.19
CA PHE A 246 4.41 -9.52 8.43
C PHE A 246 3.69 -10.58 9.27
N ARG A 247 3.95 -10.56 10.57
CA ARG A 247 3.32 -11.39 11.58
C ARG A 247 2.59 -10.52 12.59
N LYS A 248 1.56 -11.07 13.23
CA LYS A 248 0.88 -10.38 14.32
C LYS A 248 1.81 -10.21 15.51
N THR A 249 1.74 -9.05 16.14
CA THR A 249 2.40 -8.74 17.41
C THR A 249 1.37 -8.17 18.38
N MET A 250 1.65 -8.26 19.68
CA MET A 250 0.74 -7.77 20.71
C MET A 250 0.85 -6.25 20.83
N ALA A 251 -0.30 -5.59 20.91
CA ALA A 251 -0.41 -4.24 21.42
C ALA A 251 -0.58 -4.28 22.94
N THR A 252 0.13 -3.43 23.67
CA THR A 252 0.00 -3.31 25.12
C THR A 252 -0.98 -2.19 25.44
N GLN A 253 -2.11 -2.50 26.08
CA GLN A 253 -3.00 -1.47 26.61
C GLN A 253 -2.38 -0.86 27.88
N VAL A 254 -2.11 0.44 27.85
CA VAL A 254 -1.49 1.17 28.98
C VAL A 254 -2.50 2.05 29.73
N ALA A 255 -3.63 2.37 29.10
CA ALA A 255 -4.80 2.98 29.73
C ALA A 255 -6.09 2.62 28.95
N ASP A 256 -7.26 3.01 29.47
CA ASP A 256 -8.57 2.66 28.90
C ASP A 256 -8.71 2.96 27.40
N ASN A 257 -8.11 4.07 26.94
CA ASN A 257 -8.14 4.50 25.55
C ASN A 257 -6.73 4.64 24.93
N HIS A 258 -5.70 3.98 25.48
CA HIS A 258 -4.31 4.14 25.04
C HIS A 258 -3.60 2.78 24.93
N TRP A 259 -3.07 2.50 23.74
CA TRP A 259 -2.32 1.28 23.41
C TRP A 259 -0.95 1.63 22.86
N VAL A 260 0.00 0.70 23.04
CA VAL A 260 1.40 0.91 22.69
C VAL A 260 1.94 -0.33 21.98
N ILE A 261 2.67 -0.11 20.89
CA ILE A 261 3.61 -1.08 20.32
C ILE A 261 4.99 -0.44 20.41
N GLU A 262 5.91 -1.06 21.13
CA GLU A 262 7.31 -0.64 21.22
C GLU A 262 8.19 -1.82 20.82
N LEU A 263 9.04 -1.64 19.81
CA LEU A 263 9.91 -2.68 19.27
C LEU A 263 11.35 -2.18 19.18
N GLU A 264 12.28 -3.07 19.50
CA GLU A 264 13.71 -2.83 19.30
C GLU A 264 14.08 -2.93 17.82
N GLU A 265 15.04 -2.12 17.41
CA GLU A 265 15.63 -2.14 16.08
C GLU A 265 16.34 -3.48 15.83
N ASN A 266 16.19 -4.04 14.62
CA ASN A 266 16.93 -5.23 14.21
C ASN A 266 18.33 -4.83 13.71
N PRO A 267 19.44 -5.40 14.21
CA PRO A 267 20.80 -5.05 13.78
C PRO A 267 21.11 -5.36 12.31
N GLU A 268 20.33 -6.20 11.63
CA GLU A 268 20.62 -6.68 10.27
C GLU A 268 19.57 -6.28 9.23
N THR A 269 18.45 -5.69 9.66
CA THR A 269 17.30 -5.41 8.79
C THR A 269 16.59 -4.13 9.20
N PHE A 270 15.76 -3.59 8.31
CA PHE A 270 14.70 -2.65 8.70
C PHE A 270 13.52 -3.43 9.26
N ARG A 271 12.95 -2.90 10.34
CA ARG A 271 11.74 -3.43 10.96
C ARG A 271 10.59 -2.46 10.75
N ALA A 272 9.54 -2.94 10.09
CA ALA A 272 8.28 -2.22 9.90
C ALA A 272 7.22 -2.74 10.87
N PHE A 273 6.40 -1.86 11.43
CA PHE A 273 5.28 -2.25 12.28
C PHE A 273 4.20 -1.17 12.32
N PHE A 274 2.96 -1.58 12.61
CA PHE A 274 1.79 -0.70 12.67
C PHE A 274 0.66 -1.36 13.49
N PHE A 275 -0.33 -0.58 13.88
CA PHE A 275 -1.55 -1.07 14.51
C PHE A 275 -2.59 -1.50 13.46
N GLU A 276 -3.34 -2.56 13.76
CA GLU A 276 -4.64 -2.84 13.16
C GLU A 276 -5.72 -2.72 14.26
N ILE A 277 -6.78 -1.98 13.92
CA ILE A 277 -7.84 -1.59 14.84
C ILE A 277 -9.17 -1.94 14.18
N GLN A 278 -9.98 -2.72 14.88
CA GLN A 278 -11.30 -3.12 14.42
C GLN A 278 -12.37 -2.45 15.28
N PHE A 279 -13.38 -1.87 14.63
CA PHE A 279 -14.54 -1.25 15.28
C PHE A 279 -15.82 -1.92 14.80
N PRO A 280 -16.89 -1.94 15.60
CA PRO A 280 -18.20 -2.40 15.13
C PRO A 280 -18.67 -1.57 13.93
N GLY A 281 -19.15 -2.25 12.88
CA GLY A 281 -19.60 -1.62 11.65
C GLY A 281 -21.10 -1.31 11.64
N PRO A 282 -21.56 -0.59 10.61
CA PRO A 282 -22.89 0.03 10.58
C PRO A 282 -24.09 -0.93 10.47
N ASP A 283 -23.85 -2.18 10.06
CA ASP A 283 -24.91 -3.12 9.72
C ASP A 283 -24.71 -4.53 10.29
N GLY A 284 -23.70 -4.71 11.15
CA GLY A 284 -23.44 -5.95 11.87
C GLY A 284 -22.89 -7.10 11.04
N ILE A 285 -22.61 -6.91 9.74
CA ILE A 285 -22.00 -7.93 8.88
C ILE A 285 -20.50 -8.03 9.13
N HIS A 286 -19.82 -6.88 9.13
CA HIS A 286 -18.42 -6.75 9.55
C HIS A 286 -18.15 -5.38 10.15
N GLY A 287 -16.95 -5.20 10.70
CA GLY A 287 -16.48 -3.97 11.30
C GLY A 287 -15.90 -2.95 10.32
N PHE A 288 -15.50 -1.80 10.86
CA PHE A 288 -14.44 -1.01 10.27
C PHE A 288 -13.10 -1.66 10.63
N GLU A 289 -12.19 -1.77 9.67
CA GLU A 289 -10.80 -2.13 9.95
C GLU A 289 -9.90 -1.02 9.45
N TYR A 290 -9.19 -0.39 10.37
CA TYR A 290 -8.27 0.69 10.05
C TYR A 290 -6.91 0.41 10.68
N THR A 291 -5.90 1.14 10.22
CA THR A 291 -4.53 1.01 10.70
C THR A 291 -3.95 2.37 11.07
N SER A 292 -2.91 2.35 11.90
CA SER A 292 -1.98 3.49 11.98
C SER A 292 -1.13 3.56 10.70
N GLU A 293 -0.30 4.59 10.60
CA GLU A 293 0.85 4.57 9.68
C GLU A 293 1.83 3.45 10.04
N VAL A 294 2.64 3.07 9.03
CA VAL A 294 3.75 2.13 9.20
C VAL A 294 4.95 2.86 9.76
N GLN A 295 5.39 2.45 10.95
CA GLN A 295 6.68 2.86 11.48
C GLN A 295 7.77 1.91 10.99
N ILE A 296 8.81 2.46 10.36
CA ILE A 296 10.01 1.72 9.99
C ILE A 296 11.19 2.19 10.83
N ILE A 297 11.79 1.26 11.57
CA ILE A 297 13.03 1.48 12.33
C ILE A 297 14.21 0.71 11.74
N PRO A 298 15.41 1.31 11.69
CA PRO A 298 15.71 2.70 12.06
C PRO A 298 15.10 3.71 11.05
N THR A 299 14.85 4.97 11.45
CA THR A 299 14.13 5.96 10.60
C THR A 299 14.94 6.59 9.46
N TYR A 300 16.24 6.32 9.33
CA TYR A 300 17.05 6.89 8.24
C TYR A 300 16.64 6.34 6.86
N ARG A 301 16.57 7.22 5.86
CA ARG A 301 16.41 6.83 4.45
C ARG A 301 17.78 6.44 3.86
N PRO A 302 17.85 5.48 2.92
CA PRO A 302 19.12 5.08 2.30
C PRO A 302 19.82 6.20 1.50
N PHE A 303 19.06 7.22 1.09
CA PHE A 303 19.54 8.37 0.34
C PHE A 303 19.19 9.66 1.09
N GLU A 304 20.07 10.65 1.00
CA GLU A 304 19.82 11.99 1.54
C GLU A 304 18.73 12.70 0.73
N GLU A 305 18.02 13.62 1.37
CA GLU A 305 17.09 14.50 0.67
C GLU A 305 17.82 15.34 -0.38
N CYS A 306 17.21 15.44 -1.56
CA CYS A 306 17.71 16.29 -2.62
C CYS A 306 17.41 17.76 -2.28
N VAL A 307 18.44 18.61 -2.31
CA VAL A 307 18.34 20.03 -1.96
C VAL A 307 19.06 20.91 -2.99
N GLY A 308 18.61 22.17 -3.14
CA GLY A 308 19.25 23.19 -3.99
C GLY A 308 18.72 23.26 -5.42
N GLU A 309 19.33 24.14 -6.23
CA GLU A 309 18.84 24.49 -7.58
C GLU A 309 18.89 23.34 -8.61
N GLY A 310 19.69 22.30 -8.34
CA GLY A 310 19.76 21.10 -9.17
C GLY A 310 18.64 20.09 -8.88
N CYS A 311 17.84 20.32 -7.83
CA CYS A 311 16.77 19.42 -7.45
C CYS A 311 15.51 19.69 -8.28
N GLN A 312 15.03 18.67 -9.00
CA GLN A 312 13.88 18.82 -9.90
C GLN A 312 12.52 18.66 -9.20
N GLY A 313 12.50 18.42 -7.89
CA GLY A 313 11.29 18.33 -7.08
C GLY A 313 11.63 18.21 -5.60
N SER A 314 10.66 18.47 -4.74
CA SER A 314 10.70 18.13 -3.33
C SER A 314 9.72 16.98 -3.08
N PHE A 315 10.02 16.10 -2.12
CA PHE A 315 8.96 15.33 -1.48
C PHE A 315 8.02 16.35 -0.81
N VAL A 316 6.72 16.19 -1.03
CA VAL A 316 5.72 17.13 -0.50
C VAL A 316 5.76 17.11 1.03
#